data_AF-B0D6F1-F1
#
_entry.id   AF-B0D6F1-F1
#
_cell.length_a   1.000
_cell.length_b   1.000
_cell.length_c   1.000
_cell.angle_alpha   90.00
_cell.angle_beta   90.00
_cell.angle_gamma   90.00
#
_symmetry.space_group_name_H-M   'P 1'
#
loop_
_entity.id
_entity.type
_entity.pdbx_description
1 polymer ?
#
loop_
_entity_poly.entity_id
_entity_poly.type
_entity_poly.pdbx_seq_one_letter_code
_entity_poly.pdbx_strand_id
1 'polypeptide(L)'
;MRKLFVLLSVPILLPAVIAAVNLPPPDNPHPPNNPPPPNNPPPPNCLDSIRSGAFGTAGGRDNHGNPADISTATAITYELCLAACGAGPGPFQWSPFSQQFSSWLLPWLALVSQLPFGSNDKLDNLDSMLLTIGSPALAAYSLALTALNKRWIARRFARLTYPNIRHAIRIFNNLQQVPLRIVKDDALLASLVVLWQNDEWWAELDECLNDTHSWSISTVTSIAWVVIAYVFTVLDSFTTDLGPCSQAIGQAVASLWLWLLPIIIGWMMISPKCDSLRLSSTIERANRIAYVATDDGSIIPTSHSGSEKHAVELTISEGDTLTCDEKRTAAVYHYAKFLSWVMAVEEVWEAFHGASDHYYSHLPVDPTINWETVDRNQRPPERNRVGNRRQLEEYCRPLRARTTRSCWGPNVISRMVIASFLAMVLQWGTAGSAIIVIWFTPTIGLSCRSASFIVYAVLSTIVWILLVSSSILTHYATMQPLDFRHWHQPFNDWSIRAARLTSIFLRCIGKLIATLNAIWILVSCMLQLSNFYDTCYCNSNVFSLQGRAYTVIQLVVGDLAGMMGARIGGVCLAAGVVVIFVGFVVLHQ
;
A
#
# COMPACT_ATOMS: atom_id res chain seq x y z
N MET A 1 23.52 11.08 -3.85
CA MET A 1 23.32 11.44 -5.28
C MET A 1 24.10 10.56 -6.25
N ARG A 2 25.45 10.56 -6.33
CA ARG A 2 26.19 9.74 -7.35
C ARG A 2 25.79 8.25 -7.43
N LYS A 3 25.53 7.56 -6.31
CA LYS A 3 25.07 6.15 -6.32
C LYS A 3 23.62 5.94 -6.79
N LEU A 4 22.77 6.98 -6.77
CA LEU A 4 21.39 6.91 -7.28
C LEU A 4 21.37 6.86 -8.82
N PHE A 5 22.34 7.52 -9.46
CA PHE A 5 22.51 7.51 -10.91
C PHE A 5 22.97 6.14 -11.46
N VAL A 6 23.69 5.34 -10.66
CA VAL A 6 24.19 4.01 -11.07
C VAL A 6 23.08 2.95 -11.07
N LEU A 7 22.03 3.12 -10.26
CA LEU A 7 20.83 2.27 -10.30
C LEU A 7 19.89 2.60 -11.47
N LEU A 8 19.96 3.83 -12.00
CA LEU A 8 19.28 4.23 -13.23
C LEU A 8 20.01 3.76 -14.51
N SER A 9 21.24 3.28 -14.41
CA SER A 9 22.05 2.81 -15.53
C SER A 9 22.09 1.28 -15.67
N VAL A 10 20.99 0.56 -15.39
CA VAL A 10 20.85 -0.86 -15.73
C VAL A 10 20.59 -0.99 -17.24
N PRO A 11 21.54 -1.48 -18.07
CA PRO A 11 21.43 -1.38 -19.52
C PRO A 11 20.43 -2.36 -20.16
N ILE A 12 19.72 -3.17 -19.36
CA ILE A 12 18.97 -4.34 -19.82
C ILE A 12 17.46 -4.07 -19.86
N LEU A 13 16.94 -3.21 -18.98
CA LEU A 13 15.50 -2.92 -18.90
C LEU A 13 15.06 -1.79 -19.83
N LEU A 14 15.90 -0.76 -20.03
CA LEU A 14 15.58 0.32 -20.95
C LEU A 14 15.40 -0.18 -22.40
N PRO A 15 16.28 -1.05 -22.95
CA PRO A 15 16.08 -1.61 -24.30
C PRO A 15 14.88 -2.57 -24.40
N ALA A 16 14.58 -3.36 -23.37
CA ALA A 16 13.43 -4.26 -23.38
C ALA A 16 12.09 -3.50 -23.36
N VAL A 17 12.02 -2.41 -22.59
CA VAL A 17 10.87 -1.50 -22.58
C VAL A 17 10.78 -0.69 -23.87
N ILE A 18 11.91 -0.21 -24.41
CA ILE A 18 11.97 0.43 -25.73
C ILE A 18 11.54 -0.56 -26.83
N ALA A 19 11.89 -1.85 -26.75
CA ALA A 19 11.47 -2.87 -27.71
C ALA A 19 9.98 -3.27 -27.57
N ALA A 20 9.41 -3.21 -26.36
CA ALA A 20 7.98 -3.41 -26.15
C ALA A 20 7.13 -2.23 -26.66
N VAL A 21 7.70 -1.02 -26.74
CA VAL A 21 7.07 0.18 -27.32
C VAL A 21 7.37 0.29 -28.83
N ASN A 22 8.56 -0.12 -29.27
CA ASN A 22 8.99 -0.19 -30.68
C ASN A 22 8.75 -1.60 -31.24
N LEU A 23 7.48 -2.05 -31.27
CA LEU A 23 7.10 -3.05 -32.25
C LEU A 23 7.33 -2.43 -33.65
N PRO A 24 8.12 -3.06 -34.54
CA PRO A 24 8.23 -2.58 -35.91
C PRO A 24 6.83 -2.60 -36.55
N PRO A 25 6.47 -1.61 -37.39
CA PRO A 25 5.21 -1.65 -38.12
C PRO A 25 5.17 -2.92 -38.99
N PRO A 26 3.98 -3.54 -39.18
CA PRO A 26 3.86 -4.66 -40.11
C PRO A 26 4.25 -4.20 -41.52
N ASP A 27 5.08 -5.00 -42.21
CA ASP A 27 5.50 -4.75 -43.58
C ASP A 27 4.29 -4.58 -44.50
N ASN A 28 4.04 -3.35 -44.94
CA ASN A 28 3.08 -3.04 -46.00
C ASN A 28 3.83 -2.59 -47.25
N PRO A 29 3.41 -3.04 -48.46
CA PRO A 29 4.23 -2.91 -49.66
C PRO A 29 4.24 -1.49 -50.22
N HIS A 30 5.44 -0.99 -50.50
CA HIS A 30 5.80 0.12 -51.40
C HIS A 30 4.78 1.26 -51.65
N PRO A 31 5.00 2.47 -51.10
CA PRO A 31 4.57 3.70 -51.75
C PRO A 31 5.51 4.04 -52.95
N PRO A 32 5.03 4.76 -53.98
CA PRO A 32 5.83 5.11 -55.14
C PRO A 32 6.89 6.19 -54.85
N ASN A 33 7.98 6.10 -55.60
CA ASN A 33 9.21 6.91 -55.47
C ASN A 33 8.99 8.43 -55.37
N ASN A 34 9.45 9.03 -54.27
CA ASN A 34 10.52 10.06 -54.25
C ASN A 34 10.73 10.61 -52.81
N PRO A 35 11.90 10.41 -52.18
CA PRO A 35 12.18 11.02 -50.88
C PRO A 35 12.59 12.50 -51.01
N PRO A 36 12.09 13.42 -50.16
CA PRO A 36 12.65 14.77 -50.06
C PRO A 36 14.06 14.74 -49.43
N PRO A 37 14.93 15.74 -49.71
CA PRO A 37 16.33 15.73 -49.30
C PRO A 37 16.53 15.88 -47.77
N PRO A 38 17.61 15.32 -47.19
CA PRO A 38 17.70 15.00 -45.76
C PRO A 38 18.14 16.16 -44.83
N ASN A 39 18.14 17.42 -45.29
CA ASN A 39 18.81 18.54 -44.61
C ASN A 39 17.89 19.73 -44.30
N ASN A 40 16.86 19.55 -43.46
CA ASN A 40 16.14 20.67 -42.83
C ASN A 40 15.92 20.39 -41.33
N PRO A 41 16.17 21.36 -40.43
CA PRO A 41 15.94 21.21 -39.00
C PRO A 41 14.45 21.46 -38.63
N PRO A 42 13.90 20.78 -37.60
CA PRO A 42 12.70 21.23 -36.89
C PRO A 42 13.08 22.24 -35.78
N PRO A 43 12.15 22.94 -35.09
CA PRO A 43 10.70 23.11 -35.30
C PRO A 43 10.37 24.54 -35.80
N PRO A 44 9.10 25.01 -35.85
CA PRO A 44 7.81 24.31 -35.72
C PRO A 44 7.06 24.11 -37.05
N ASN A 45 7.52 24.74 -38.14
CA ASN A 45 6.79 24.97 -39.40
C ASN A 45 6.27 23.72 -40.15
N CYS A 46 6.37 22.49 -39.63
CA CYS A 46 5.83 21.31 -40.33
C CYS A 46 4.31 21.37 -40.46
N LEU A 47 3.59 21.83 -39.42
CA LEU A 47 2.13 22.02 -39.48
C LEU A 47 1.73 23.14 -40.44
N ASP A 48 2.48 24.24 -40.47
CA ASP A 48 2.26 25.34 -41.42
C ASP A 48 2.59 24.92 -42.87
N SER A 49 3.58 24.04 -43.06
CA SER A 49 3.93 23.47 -44.37
C SER A 49 2.86 22.49 -44.89
N ILE A 50 2.18 21.77 -43.99
CA ILE A 50 0.99 20.98 -44.38
C ILE A 50 -0.14 21.91 -44.81
N ARG A 51 -0.40 22.99 -44.06
CA ARG A 51 -1.43 23.99 -44.37
C ARG A 51 -1.19 24.75 -45.67
N SER A 52 0.08 24.97 -46.05
CA SER A 52 0.43 25.56 -47.35
C SER A 52 0.29 24.59 -48.54
N GLY A 53 -0.13 23.34 -48.30
CA GLY A 53 -0.32 22.33 -49.33
C GLY A 53 0.97 21.68 -49.84
N ALA A 54 2.12 21.92 -49.18
CA ALA A 54 3.43 21.43 -49.64
C ALA A 54 3.55 19.88 -49.67
N PHE A 55 2.66 19.18 -48.97
CA PHE A 55 2.57 17.72 -48.91
C PHE A 55 1.33 17.15 -49.62
N GLY A 56 0.66 17.97 -50.45
CA GLY A 56 -0.56 17.60 -51.18
C GLY A 56 -1.86 17.95 -50.45
N THR A 57 -3.00 17.60 -51.08
CA THR A 57 -4.35 17.91 -50.57
C THR A 57 -5.04 16.75 -49.85
N ALA A 58 -4.43 15.56 -49.85
CA ALA A 58 -4.96 14.38 -49.18
C ALA A 58 -4.52 14.30 -47.71
N GLY A 59 -5.32 13.66 -46.86
CA GLY A 59 -4.98 13.40 -45.45
C GLY A 59 -5.49 14.43 -44.44
N GLY A 60 -6.21 15.47 -44.87
CA GLY A 60 -6.92 16.39 -43.97
C GLY A 60 -8.04 15.70 -43.18
N ARG A 61 -8.19 16.10 -41.92
CA ARG A 61 -9.20 15.56 -40.98
C ARG A 61 -9.84 16.67 -40.13
N ASP A 62 -11.02 16.40 -39.59
CA ASP A 62 -11.57 17.15 -38.47
C ASP A 62 -11.11 16.57 -37.10
N ASN A 63 -11.47 17.23 -35.99
CA ASN A 63 -11.10 16.78 -34.64
C ASN A 63 -11.85 15.53 -34.15
N HIS A 64 -12.67 14.92 -35.01
CA HIS A 64 -13.33 13.63 -34.79
C HIS A 64 -12.76 12.52 -35.69
N GLY A 65 -11.80 12.83 -36.57
CA GLY A 65 -11.18 11.90 -37.51
C GLY A 65 -11.95 11.71 -38.83
N ASN A 66 -12.98 12.50 -39.11
CA ASN A 66 -13.67 12.50 -40.40
C ASN A 66 -12.78 13.14 -41.48
N PRO A 67 -12.92 12.79 -42.76
CA PRO A 67 -12.20 13.48 -43.85
C PRO A 67 -12.57 14.97 -43.91
N ALA A 68 -11.57 15.84 -44.05
CA ALA A 68 -11.74 17.28 -44.30
C ALA A 68 -10.77 17.74 -45.39
N ASP A 69 -11.09 18.82 -46.09
CA ASP A 69 -10.14 19.41 -47.05
C ASP A 69 -8.96 20.05 -46.32
N ILE A 70 -7.74 19.89 -46.85
CA ILE A 70 -6.51 20.28 -46.14
C ILE A 70 -6.46 21.77 -45.80
N SER A 71 -7.13 22.62 -46.61
CA SER A 71 -7.21 24.07 -46.40
C SER A 71 -7.99 24.48 -45.15
N THR A 72 -8.88 23.62 -44.66
CA THR A 72 -9.77 23.86 -43.50
C THR A 72 -9.62 22.79 -42.40
N ALA A 73 -8.74 21.82 -42.60
CA ALA A 73 -8.52 20.71 -41.69
C ALA A 73 -7.98 21.17 -40.32
N THR A 74 -8.65 20.73 -39.25
CA THR A 74 -8.24 20.95 -37.86
C THR A 74 -7.35 19.81 -37.34
N ALA A 75 -7.25 18.72 -38.10
CA ALA A 75 -6.43 17.54 -37.86
C ALA A 75 -5.85 16.95 -39.16
N ILE A 76 -4.92 16.01 -39.04
CA ILE A 76 -4.21 15.34 -40.16
C ILE A 76 -4.11 13.83 -39.92
N THR A 77 -4.01 13.01 -40.98
CA THR A 77 -3.72 11.57 -40.81
C THR A 77 -2.33 11.31 -40.23
N TYR A 78 -2.18 10.16 -39.56
CA TYR A 78 -0.88 9.70 -39.04
C TYR A 78 0.21 9.65 -40.13
N GLU A 79 -0.11 9.14 -41.32
CA GLU A 79 0.82 9.06 -42.45
C GLU A 79 1.30 10.45 -42.92
N LEU A 80 0.40 11.44 -42.97
CA LEU A 80 0.75 12.82 -43.32
C LEU A 80 1.61 13.47 -42.24
N CYS A 81 1.31 13.20 -40.96
CA CYS A 81 2.15 13.63 -39.84
C CYS A 81 3.57 13.06 -39.95
N LEU A 82 3.72 11.76 -40.22
CA LEU A 82 5.04 11.14 -40.45
C LEU A 82 5.79 11.75 -41.63
N ALA A 83 5.10 11.97 -42.76
CA ALA A 83 5.72 12.52 -43.96
C ALA A 83 6.22 13.96 -43.79
N ALA A 84 5.51 14.79 -43.01
CA ALA A 84 5.81 16.21 -42.83
C ALA A 84 6.65 16.54 -41.59
N CYS A 85 6.43 15.82 -40.47
CA CYS A 85 7.06 16.09 -39.17
C CYS A 85 8.02 14.97 -38.69
N GLY A 86 8.01 13.79 -39.34
CA GLY A 86 8.88 12.66 -39.04
C GLY A 86 8.38 11.74 -37.91
N ALA A 87 9.13 10.65 -37.68
CA ALA A 87 8.81 9.65 -36.65
C ALA A 87 9.45 9.91 -35.28
N GLY A 88 10.39 10.87 -35.19
CA GLY A 88 11.15 11.15 -33.97
C GLY A 88 10.34 11.90 -32.90
N PRO A 89 10.79 11.87 -31.63
CA PRO A 89 10.21 12.68 -30.57
C PRO A 89 10.52 14.17 -30.76
N GLY A 90 9.62 15.03 -30.26
CA GLY A 90 9.83 16.47 -30.22
C GLY A 90 11.12 16.85 -29.48
N PRO A 91 11.81 17.95 -29.88
CA PRO A 91 13.04 18.37 -29.24
C PRO A 91 12.80 18.69 -27.77
N PHE A 92 13.70 18.23 -26.89
CA PHE A 92 13.60 18.48 -25.45
C PHE A 92 13.72 19.98 -25.13
N GLN A 93 12.78 20.50 -24.33
CA GLN A 93 12.78 21.89 -23.90
C GLN A 93 12.89 21.97 -22.37
N TRP A 94 13.99 22.55 -21.86
CA TRP A 94 14.26 22.62 -20.42
C TRP A 94 13.27 23.49 -19.65
N SER A 95 12.84 24.63 -20.19
CA SER A 95 11.95 25.56 -19.47
C SER A 95 10.56 24.94 -19.18
N PRO A 96 9.83 24.38 -20.17
CA PRO A 96 8.56 23.69 -19.89
C PRO A 96 8.75 22.46 -19.00
N PHE A 97 9.78 21.64 -19.25
CA PHE A 97 10.07 20.45 -18.43
C PHE A 97 10.26 20.82 -16.96
N SER A 98 11.14 21.78 -16.67
CA SER A 98 11.47 22.16 -15.29
C SER A 98 10.29 22.80 -14.56
N GLN A 99 9.47 23.61 -15.25
CA GLN A 99 8.23 24.14 -14.70
C GLN A 99 7.23 23.02 -14.36
N GLN A 100 6.93 22.14 -15.32
CA GLN A 100 5.96 21.05 -15.14
C GLN A 100 6.43 20.04 -14.07
N PHE A 101 7.72 19.70 -14.05
CA PHE A 101 8.33 18.83 -13.03
C PHE A 101 8.22 19.43 -11.63
N SER A 102 8.58 20.71 -11.47
CA SER A 102 8.62 21.37 -10.16
C SER A 102 7.22 21.57 -9.57
N SER A 103 6.22 21.83 -10.41
CA SER A 103 4.84 22.04 -9.97
C SER A 103 4.06 20.74 -9.73
N TRP A 104 4.19 19.76 -10.63
CA TRP A 104 3.28 18.59 -10.64
C TRP A 104 3.87 17.28 -10.13
N LEU A 105 5.20 17.15 -10.03
CA LEU A 105 5.85 15.89 -9.61
C LEU A 105 6.75 16.04 -8.38
N LEU A 106 7.56 17.09 -8.33
CA LEU A 106 8.52 17.32 -7.24
C LEU A 106 7.88 17.33 -5.83
N PRO A 107 6.68 17.91 -5.59
CA PRO A 107 6.05 17.88 -4.28
C PRO A 107 5.74 16.45 -3.80
N TRP A 108 5.35 15.55 -4.73
CA TRP A 108 5.08 14.14 -4.41
C TRP A 108 6.36 13.37 -4.12
N LEU A 109 7.43 13.61 -4.89
CA LEU A 109 8.74 13.01 -4.63
C LEU A 109 9.34 13.46 -3.29
N ALA A 110 9.14 14.73 -2.92
CA ALA A 110 9.47 15.21 -1.58
C ALA A 110 8.62 14.50 -0.50
N LEU A 111 7.33 14.29 -0.76
CA LEU A 111 6.42 13.63 0.17
C LEU A 111 6.72 12.12 0.36
N VAL A 112 7.24 11.43 -0.66
CA VAL A 112 7.75 10.03 -0.54
C VAL A 112 8.79 9.90 0.58
N SER A 113 9.61 10.94 0.83
CA SER A 113 10.59 10.93 1.93
C SER A 113 9.96 10.89 3.33
N GLN A 114 8.66 11.18 3.44
CA GLN A 114 7.90 11.20 4.70
C GLN A 114 7.17 9.88 4.99
N LEU A 115 7.33 8.86 4.15
CA LEU A 115 6.80 7.52 4.44
C LEU A 115 7.49 6.95 5.70
N PRO A 116 6.76 6.24 6.58
CA PRO A 116 7.30 5.67 7.81
C PRO A 116 8.15 4.42 7.51
N PHE A 117 9.41 4.71 7.18
CA PHE A 117 10.49 3.74 6.99
C PHE A 117 10.94 3.20 8.36
N GLY A 118 10.68 1.92 8.63
CA GLY A 118 10.73 1.31 9.97
C GLY A 118 11.88 0.34 10.24
N SER A 119 12.80 0.13 9.29
CA SER A 119 13.92 -0.79 9.47
C SER A 119 15.21 -0.06 9.80
N ASN A 120 16.09 -0.71 10.59
CA ASN A 120 17.45 -0.21 10.81
C ASN A 120 18.33 -0.44 9.57
N ASP A 121 18.00 -1.42 8.72
CA ASP A 121 18.64 -1.60 7.42
C ASP A 121 18.09 -0.60 6.39
N LYS A 122 19.00 -0.03 5.61
CA LYS A 122 18.74 0.87 4.49
C LYS A 122 18.15 0.13 3.28
N LEU A 123 18.49 -1.15 3.09
CA LEU A 123 17.96 -1.96 1.99
C LEU A 123 16.48 -2.29 2.22
N ASP A 124 16.09 -2.63 3.45
CA ASP A 124 14.70 -2.85 3.83
C ASP A 124 13.83 -1.60 3.69
N ASN A 125 14.36 -0.43 4.06
CA ASN A 125 13.67 0.84 3.86
C ASN A 125 13.46 1.11 2.36
N LEU A 126 14.48 0.82 1.53
CA LEU A 126 14.39 0.92 0.07
C LEU A 126 13.36 -0.07 -0.52
N ASP A 127 13.35 -1.34 -0.09
CA ASP A 127 12.34 -2.34 -0.50
C ASP A 127 10.93 -1.86 -0.12
N SER A 128 10.73 -1.36 1.10
CA SER A 128 9.44 -0.82 1.54
C SER A 128 8.99 0.41 0.74
N MET A 129 9.91 1.28 0.32
CA MET A 129 9.63 2.43 -0.54
C MET A 129 9.22 1.99 -1.95
N LEU A 130 10.01 1.11 -2.56
CA LEU A 130 9.75 0.56 -3.90
C LEU A 130 8.43 -0.21 -3.93
N LEU A 131 8.14 -0.98 -2.87
CA LEU A 131 6.89 -1.70 -2.71
C LEU A 131 5.69 -0.75 -2.59
N THR A 132 5.83 0.35 -1.85
CA THR A 132 4.76 1.36 -1.67
C THR A 132 4.48 2.13 -2.96
N ILE A 133 5.51 2.60 -3.67
CA ILE A 133 5.37 3.32 -4.95
C ILE A 133 4.91 2.36 -6.06
N GLY A 134 5.42 1.14 -6.06
CA GLY A 134 5.13 0.09 -7.04
C GLY A 134 3.76 -0.56 -6.87
N SER A 135 3.17 -0.50 -5.65
CA SER A 135 1.79 -0.91 -5.42
C SER A 135 1.04 -0.04 -4.41
N PRO A 136 0.40 1.06 -4.87
CA PRO A 136 -0.55 1.82 -4.06
C PRO A 136 -1.71 0.98 -3.51
N ALA A 137 -2.19 -0.03 -4.26
CA ALA A 137 -3.19 -0.97 -3.75
C ALA A 137 -2.70 -1.72 -2.51
N LEU A 138 -1.47 -2.23 -2.51
CA LEU A 138 -0.92 -2.92 -1.33
C LEU A 138 -0.77 -1.96 -0.14
N ALA A 139 -0.25 -0.75 -0.37
CA ALA A 139 -0.11 0.26 0.69
C ALA A 139 -1.47 0.63 1.31
N ALA A 140 -2.47 0.90 0.46
CA ALA A 140 -3.83 1.22 0.89
C ALA A 140 -4.53 0.05 1.58
N TYR A 141 -4.33 -1.17 1.09
CA TYR A 141 -4.84 -2.40 1.70
C TYR A 141 -4.26 -2.62 3.10
N SER A 142 -2.94 -2.51 3.25
CA SER A 142 -2.25 -2.61 4.54
C SER A 142 -2.76 -1.56 5.53
N LEU A 143 -2.87 -0.29 5.13
CA LEU A 143 -3.42 0.78 5.97
C LEU A 143 -4.90 0.53 6.36
N ALA A 144 -5.74 0.17 5.41
CA ALA A 144 -7.16 -0.11 5.67
C ALA A 144 -7.35 -1.30 6.62
N LEU A 145 -6.52 -2.35 6.49
CA LEU A 145 -6.49 -3.44 7.46
C LEU A 145 -6.12 -2.97 8.87
N THR A 146 -5.10 -2.12 9.04
CA THR A 146 -4.71 -1.61 10.37
C THR A 146 -5.86 -0.82 11.04
N ALA A 147 -6.58 -0.01 10.25
CA ALA A 147 -7.77 0.72 10.70
C ALA A 147 -8.92 -0.22 11.13
N LEU A 148 -9.25 -1.22 10.31
CA LEU A 148 -10.29 -2.19 10.62
C LEU A 148 -9.95 -3.04 11.85
N ASN A 149 -8.67 -3.38 12.03
CA ASN A 149 -8.17 -4.13 13.17
C ASN A 149 -8.32 -3.38 14.49
N LYS A 150 -8.02 -2.08 14.51
CA LYS A 150 -8.19 -1.22 15.70
C LYS A 150 -9.63 -1.25 16.21
N ARG A 151 -10.60 -1.09 15.30
CA ARG A 151 -12.03 -1.17 15.63
C ARG A 151 -12.48 -2.60 15.97
N TRP A 152 -11.89 -3.62 15.35
CA TRP A 152 -12.18 -5.02 15.64
C TRP A 152 -11.73 -5.43 17.05
N ILE A 153 -10.49 -5.12 17.46
CA ILE A 153 -9.99 -5.52 18.79
C ILE A 153 -10.80 -4.85 19.91
N ALA A 154 -11.09 -3.55 19.80
CA ALA A 154 -11.93 -2.85 20.75
C ALA A 154 -13.31 -3.51 20.92
N ARG A 155 -13.98 -3.85 19.81
CA ARG A 155 -15.27 -4.58 19.81
C ARG A 155 -15.15 -6.02 20.35
N ARG A 156 -14.02 -6.69 20.09
CA ARG A 156 -13.77 -8.08 20.50
C ARG A 156 -13.66 -8.22 22.02
N PHE A 157 -12.96 -7.27 22.65
CA PHE A 157 -12.76 -7.22 24.10
C PHE A 157 -13.87 -6.49 24.87
N ALA A 158 -14.70 -5.65 24.23
CA ALA A 158 -15.74 -4.84 24.89
C ALA A 158 -16.80 -5.60 25.72
N ARG A 159 -16.88 -6.94 25.60
CA ARG A 159 -17.81 -7.79 26.38
C ARG A 159 -17.18 -8.44 27.61
N LEU A 160 -15.86 -8.34 27.76
CA LEU A 160 -15.11 -8.95 28.86
C LEU A 160 -15.06 -7.98 30.05
N THR A 161 -15.08 -8.53 31.27
CA THR A 161 -14.89 -7.77 32.51
C THR A 161 -13.87 -8.48 33.40
N TYR A 162 -12.65 -7.99 33.33
CA TYR A 162 -11.48 -8.47 34.07
C TYR A 162 -10.49 -7.28 34.13
N PRO A 163 -9.54 -7.25 35.08
CA PRO A 163 -8.44 -6.29 35.07
C PRO A 163 -7.72 -6.21 33.71
N ASN A 164 -7.04 -5.08 33.48
CA ASN A 164 -6.11 -4.85 32.37
C ASN A 164 -6.64 -4.93 30.93
N ILE A 165 -7.89 -5.27 30.68
CA ILE A 165 -8.50 -5.32 29.33
C ILE A 165 -8.26 -4.01 28.54
N ARG A 166 -8.36 -2.84 29.19
CA ARG A 166 -8.12 -1.55 28.54
C ARG A 166 -6.67 -1.38 28.08
N HIS A 167 -5.72 -1.79 28.92
CA HIS A 167 -4.30 -1.80 28.57
C HIS A 167 -4.03 -2.81 27.44
N ALA A 168 -4.58 -4.03 27.52
CA ALA A 168 -4.46 -5.03 26.47
C ALA A 168 -4.94 -4.53 25.10
N ILE A 169 -6.13 -3.90 25.02
CA ILE A 169 -6.65 -3.30 23.77
C ILE A 169 -5.66 -2.28 23.19
N ARG A 170 -5.08 -1.40 24.02
CA ARG A 170 -4.14 -0.36 23.59
C ARG A 170 -2.80 -0.95 23.14
N ILE A 171 -2.22 -1.84 23.96
CA ILE A 171 -0.96 -2.54 23.69
C ILE A 171 -1.05 -3.29 22.37
N PHE A 172 -2.03 -4.19 22.19
CA PHE A 172 -2.14 -4.97 20.94
C PHE A 172 -2.54 -4.12 19.73
N ASN A 173 -3.21 -2.98 19.94
CA ASN A 173 -3.42 -2.00 18.87
C ASN A 173 -2.11 -1.34 18.43
N ASN A 174 -1.22 -0.99 19.38
CA ASN A 174 0.08 -0.39 19.09
C ASN A 174 1.06 -1.43 18.49
N LEU A 175 0.98 -2.70 18.91
CA LEU A 175 1.80 -3.80 18.40
C LEU A 175 1.34 -4.39 17.05
N GLN A 176 0.36 -3.77 16.37
CA GLN A 176 -0.17 -4.26 15.09
C GLN A 176 0.88 -4.43 13.98
N GLN A 177 1.89 -3.55 13.93
CA GLN A 177 2.87 -3.54 12.84
C GLN A 177 4.13 -4.36 13.13
N VAL A 178 4.07 -5.24 14.13
CA VAL A 178 5.23 -5.89 14.74
C VAL A 178 5.09 -7.40 14.61
N PRO A 179 6.17 -8.17 14.37
CA PRO A 179 6.16 -9.63 14.45
C PRO A 179 5.92 -10.11 15.89
N LEU A 180 4.66 -10.09 16.32
CA LEU A 180 4.20 -10.48 17.65
C LEU A 180 4.08 -12.00 17.76
N ARG A 181 4.65 -12.57 18.83
CA ARG A 181 4.44 -13.96 19.25
C ARG A 181 3.89 -14.00 20.67
N ILE A 182 2.95 -14.92 20.90
CA ILE A 182 2.39 -15.21 22.22
C ILE A 182 2.86 -16.61 22.62
N VAL A 183 3.28 -16.77 23.88
CA VAL A 183 3.74 -18.04 24.43
C VAL A 183 2.81 -18.49 25.54
N LYS A 184 2.18 -19.65 25.33
CA LYS A 184 1.25 -20.29 26.30
C LYS A 184 1.93 -21.30 27.22
N ASP A 185 3.13 -21.75 26.86
CA ASP A 185 3.94 -22.69 27.63
C ASP A 185 4.12 -22.18 29.07
N ASP A 186 4.32 -23.11 30.00
CA ASP A 186 4.75 -22.83 31.38
C ASP A 186 3.89 -21.81 32.13
N ALA A 187 2.58 -21.86 31.87
CA ALA A 187 1.58 -20.91 32.34
C ALA A 187 1.96 -19.42 32.12
N LEU A 188 2.85 -19.09 31.18
CA LEU A 188 3.35 -17.73 30.98
C LEU A 188 2.21 -16.75 30.67
N LEU A 189 1.42 -17.04 29.62
CA LEU A 189 0.24 -16.22 29.29
C LEU A 189 -0.82 -16.22 30.41
N ALA A 190 -1.05 -17.36 31.05
CA ALA A 190 -2.06 -17.49 32.10
C ALA A 190 -1.69 -16.67 33.34
N SER A 191 -0.42 -16.74 33.75
CA SER A 191 0.15 -15.93 34.83
C SER A 191 0.08 -14.44 34.50
N LEU A 192 0.43 -14.05 33.27
CA LEU A 192 0.39 -12.66 32.82
C LEU A 192 -1.03 -12.06 32.86
N VAL A 193 -2.05 -12.85 32.51
CA VAL A 193 -3.45 -12.41 32.49
C VAL A 193 -4.04 -12.39 33.90
N VAL A 194 -3.79 -13.43 34.71
CA VAL A 194 -4.55 -13.69 35.94
C VAL A 194 -3.87 -13.13 37.18
N LEU A 195 -2.55 -13.32 37.36
CA LEU A 195 -1.85 -12.88 38.58
C LEU A 195 -1.93 -11.37 38.76
N TRP A 196 -2.13 -10.91 40.00
CA TRP A 196 -2.26 -9.49 40.31
C TRP A 196 -0.92 -8.74 40.27
N GLN A 197 0.20 -9.42 40.52
CA GLN A 197 1.55 -8.86 40.39
C GLN A 197 1.84 -8.39 38.96
N ASN A 198 1.19 -8.99 37.96
CA ASN A 198 1.32 -8.60 36.56
C ASN A 198 0.44 -7.40 36.16
N ASP A 199 -0.40 -6.84 37.05
CA ASP A 199 -1.16 -5.61 36.76
C ASP A 199 -0.21 -4.43 36.43
N GLU A 200 0.96 -4.37 37.08
CA GLU A 200 2.00 -3.37 36.82
C GLU A 200 2.64 -3.54 35.42
N TRP A 201 2.86 -4.78 34.97
CA TRP A 201 3.35 -5.08 33.61
C TRP A 201 2.43 -4.51 32.53
N TRP A 202 1.10 -4.64 32.70
CA TRP A 202 0.13 -4.11 31.75
C TRP A 202 0.07 -2.57 31.75
N ALA A 203 0.28 -1.94 32.92
CA ALA A 203 0.31 -0.49 33.05
C ALA A 203 1.60 0.10 32.41
N GLU A 204 2.77 -0.41 32.82
CA GLU A 204 4.08 -0.02 32.29
C GLU A 204 4.11 -0.15 30.76
N LEU A 205 3.71 -1.30 30.20
CA LEU A 205 3.76 -1.49 28.75
C LEU A 205 2.78 -0.59 27.98
N ASP A 206 1.61 -0.26 28.53
CA ASP A 206 0.68 0.71 27.92
C ASP A 206 1.29 2.12 27.90
N GLU A 207 1.84 2.57 29.04
CA GLU A 207 2.49 3.88 29.19
C GLU A 207 3.68 4.04 28.22
N CYS A 208 4.59 3.06 28.20
CA CYS A 208 5.79 3.08 27.35
C CYS A 208 5.49 3.15 25.84
N LEU A 209 4.39 2.52 25.42
CA LEU A 209 3.94 2.55 24.03
C LEU A 209 3.18 3.84 23.71
N ASN A 210 2.40 4.36 24.68
CA ASN A 210 1.53 5.53 24.51
C ASN A 210 2.29 6.88 24.52
N ASP A 211 3.47 6.96 25.14
CA ASP A 211 4.39 8.11 25.08
C ASP A 211 4.92 8.44 23.66
N THR A 212 4.46 7.71 22.64
CA THR A 212 4.88 7.88 21.24
C THR A 212 4.00 8.89 20.51
N HIS A 213 4.22 10.20 20.73
CA HIS A 213 3.54 11.24 19.95
C HIS A 213 3.73 11.00 18.44
N SER A 214 2.63 10.73 17.73
CA SER A 214 2.66 10.11 16.40
C SER A 214 3.00 11.08 15.26
N TRP A 215 2.66 12.37 15.43
CA TRP A 215 2.93 13.40 14.44
C TRP A 215 4.32 14.02 14.63
N SER A 216 5.07 14.16 13.54
CA SER A 216 6.21 15.08 13.50
C SER A 216 5.75 16.41 12.92
N ILE A 217 6.12 17.54 13.54
CA ILE A 217 5.83 18.88 13.02
C ILE A 217 6.39 19.03 11.60
N SER A 218 7.55 18.42 11.30
CA SER A 218 8.13 18.40 9.95
C SER A 218 7.20 17.76 8.93
N THR A 219 6.53 16.66 9.29
CA THR A 219 5.68 15.91 8.36
C THR A 219 4.30 16.56 8.22
N VAL A 220 3.73 17.12 9.31
CA VAL A 220 2.53 17.97 9.25
C VAL A 220 2.74 19.11 8.24
N THR A 221 3.84 19.84 8.39
CA THR A 221 4.16 21.00 7.55
C THR A 221 4.46 20.58 6.11
N SER A 222 5.20 19.49 5.87
CA SER A 222 5.40 18.95 4.52
C SER A 222 4.07 18.60 3.81
N ILE A 223 3.14 17.94 4.50
CA ILE A 223 1.82 17.61 3.93
C ILE A 223 1.04 18.88 3.62
N ALA A 224 1.00 19.83 4.56
CA ALA A 224 0.31 21.11 4.35
C ALA A 224 0.87 21.85 3.13
N TRP A 225 2.20 21.94 2.97
CA TRP A 225 2.82 22.56 1.81
C TRP A 225 2.51 21.84 0.49
N VAL A 226 2.48 20.50 0.47
CA VAL A 226 2.12 19.73 -0.73
C VAL A 226 0.65 19.94 -1.11
N VAL A 227 -0.26 19.96 -0.13
CA VAL A 227 -1.69 20.24 -0.37
C VAL A 227 -1.89 21.68 -0.88
N ILE A 228 -1.24 22.67 -0.27
CA ILE A 228 -1.29 24.07 -0.69
C ILE A 228 -0.74 24.21 -2.12
N ALA A 229 0.43 23.64 -2.41
CA ALA A 229 1.03 23.67 -3.74
C ALA A 229 0.14 23.00 -4.80
N TYR A 230 -0.46 21.85 -4.48
CA TYR A 230 -1.41 21.19 -5.37
C TYR A 230 -2.62 22.07 -5.67
N VAL A 231 -3.26 22.67 -4.65
CA VAL A 231 -4.41 23.57 -4.84
C VAL A 231 -4.07 24.76 -5.72
N PHE A 232 -2.95 25.45 -5.44
CA PHE A 232 -2.52 26.59 -6.27
C PHE A 232 -2.19 26.17 -7.72
N THR A 233 -1.52 25.04 -7.92
CA THR A 233 -1.16 24.55 -9.25
C THR A 233 -2.40 24.14 -10.06
N VAL A 234 -3.38 23.50 -9.42
CA VAL A 234 -4.66 23.16 -10.05
C VAL A 234 -5.43 24.43 -10.43
N LEU A 235 -5.52 25.42 -9.54
CA LEU A 235 -6.19 26.70 -9.82
C LEU A 235 -5.52 27.43 -10.99
N ASP A 236 -4.19 27.56 -10.97
CA ASP A 236 -3.40 28.20 -12.04
C ASP A 236 -3.64 27.53 -13.41
N SER A 237 -3.76 26.20 -13.42
CA SER A 237 -4.04 25.41 -14.63
C SER A 237 -5.45 25.60 -15.21
N PHE A 238 -6.35 26.27 -14.49
CA PHE A 238 -7.68 26.65 -14.97
C PHE A 238 -7.81 28.16 -15.22
N THR A 239 -6.89 28.99 -14.73
CA THR A 239 -6.92 30.46 -14.88
C THR A 239 -5.98 31.01 -15.94
N THR A 240 -4.92 30.28 -16.31
CA THR A 240 -4.12 30.62 -17.48
C THR A 240 -4.87 30.29 -18.77
N ASP A 241 -4.56 30.99 -19.86
CA ASP A 241 -5.24 30.83 -21.17
C ASP A 241 -5.34 29.36 -21.59
N LEU A 242 -6.43 29.04 -22.28
CA LEU A 242 -7.01 27.70 -22.37
C LEU A 242 -6.28 26.69 -23.32
N GLY A 243 -4.95 26.72 -23.31
CA GLY A 243 -4.05 25.71 -23.86
C GLY A 243 -2.67 25.83 -23.22
N PRO A 244 -1.89 24.74 -23.08
CA PRO A 244 -1.86 23.59 -24.00
C PRO A 244 -2.10 22.23 -23.33
N CYS A 245 -2.07 21.16 -24.14
CA CYS A 245 -2.01 19.74 -23.73
C CYS A 245 -1.03 19.47 -22.56
N SER A 246 0.10 20.20 -22.50
CA SER A 246 1.11 20.08 -21.43
C SER A 246 0.56 20.30 -20.02
N GLN A 247 -0.41 21.19 -19.82
CA GLN A 247 -1.03 21.37 -18.50
C GLN A 247 -1.90 20.17 -18.10
N ALA A 248 -2.63 19.58 -19.05
CA ALA A 248 -3.43 18.37 -18.79
C ALA A 248 -2.55 17.18 -18.40
N ILE A 249 -1.38 17.04 -19.04
CA ILE A 249 -0.37 16.02 -18.71
C ILE A 249 0.16 16.21 -17.27
N GLY A 250 0.57 17.44 -16.91
CA GLY A 250 1.02 17.74 -15.55
C GLY A 250 -0.07 17.46 -14.49
N GLN A 251 -1.30 17.91 -14.76
CA GLN A 251 -2.45 17.67 -13.91
C GLN A 251 -2.74 16.17 -13.74
N ALA A 252 -2.63 15.37 -14.81
CA ALA A 252 -2.81 13.92 -14.76
C ALA A 252 -1.73 13.25 -13.89
N VAL A 253 -0.45 13.65 -14.03
CA VAL A 253 0.63 13.18 -13.15
C VAL A 253 0.31 13.47 -11.69
N ALA A 254 -0.02 14.71 -11.32
CA ALA A 254 -0.32 15.02 -9.93
C ALA A 254 -1.57 14.32 -9.40
N SER A 255 -2.60 14.16 -10.25
CA SER A 255 -3.83 13.44 -9.90
C SER A 255 -3.58 11.95 -9.65
N LEU A 256 -2.61 11.35 -10.34
CA LEU A 256 -2.17 9.99 -10.06
C LEU A 256 -1.54 9.91 -8.66
N TRP A 257 -0.58 10.79 -8.34
CA TRP A 257 0.18 10.75 -7.09
C TRP A 257 -0.62 11.14 -5.84
N LEU A 258 -1.85 11.67 -5.98
CA LEU A 258 -2.73 12.03 -4.86
C LEU A 258 -2.99 10.89 -3.86
N TRP A 259 -2.86 9.61 -4.25
CA TRP A 259 -3.00 8.47 -3.34
C TRP A 259 -2.00 8.52 -2.18
N LEU A 260 -0.87 9.22 -2.33
CA LEU A 260 0.19 9.31 -1.34
C LEU A 260 -0.25 10.05 -0.07
N LEU A 261 -1.18 11.02 -0.18
CA LEU A 261 -1.72 11.77 0.96
C LEU A 261 -2.42 10.86 1.99
N PRO A 262 -3.48 10.09 1.65
CA PRO A 262 -4.15 9.22 2.61
C PRO A 262 -3.24 8.15 3.21
N ILE A 263 -2.24 7.66 2.45
CA ILE A 263 -1.27 6.69 2.97
C ILE A 263 -0.43 7.28 4.10
N ILE A 264 0.17 8.45 3.89
CA ILE A 264 1.05 9.07 4.90
C ILE A 264 0.24 9.61 6.08
N ILE A 265 -0.88 10.30 5.81
CA ILE A 265 -1.79 10.79 6.86
C ILE A 265 -2.26 9.60 7.71
N GLY A 266 -2.75 8.53 7.08
CA GLY A 266 -3.29 7.38 7.80
C GLY A 266 -2.24 6.60 8.58
N TRP A 267 -1.03 6.40 8.04
CA TRP A 267 0.03 5.75 8.81
C TRP A 267 0.52 6.61 9.99
N MET A 268 0.57 7.95 9.88
CA MET A 268 0.85 8.80 11.05
C MET A 268 -0.27 8.84 12.09
N MET A 269 -1.53 8.61 11.69
CA MET A 269 -2.67 8.59 12.61
C MET A 269 -2.83 7.26 13.35
N ILE A 270 -2.49 6.14 12.69
CA ILE A 270 -2.75 4.79 13.19
C ILE A 270 -1.48 4.11 13.72
N SER A 271 -0.32 4.32 13.09
CA SER A 271 0.89 3.61 13.47
C SER A 271 1.67 4.35 14.56
N PRO A 272 2.02 3.69 15.68
CA PRO A 272 3.16 4.14 16.47
C PRO A 272 4.42 4.09 15.60
N LYS A 273 5.42 4.91 15.92
CA LYS A 273 6.67 5.01 15.16
C LYS A 273 7.35 3.65 15.12
N CYS A 274 7.61 3.14 13.91
CA CYS A 274 8.16 1.81 13.64
C CYS A 274 9.65 1.66 14.02
N ASP A 275 10.06 2.09 15.21
CA ASP A 275 11.42 1.90 15.72
C ASP A 275 11.53 0.53 16.41
N SER A 276 12.10 -0.43 15.69
CA SER A 276 12.30 -1.80 16.17
C SER A 276 13.19 -1.92 17.41
N LEU A 277 14.18 -1.04 17.59
CA LEU A 277 15.11 -1.08 18.73
C LEU A 277 14.46 -0.51 19.98
N ARG A 278 13.80 0.65 19.86
CA ARG A 278 12.99 1.20 20.95
C ARG A 278 11.91 0.21 21.36
N LEU A 279 11.26 -0.46 20.41
CA LEU A 279 10.19 -1.39 20.73
C LEU A 279 10.69 -2.68 21.41
N SER A 280 11.79 -3.27 20.93
CA SER A 280 12.41 -4.45 21.57
C SER A 280 12.78 -4.12 23.02
N SER A 281 13.53 -3.04 23.23
CA SER A 281 13.93 -2.59 24.57
C SER A 281 12.75 -2.21 25.48
N THR A 282 11.62 -1.75 24.91
CA THR A 282 10.38 -1.49 25.67
C THR A 282 9.74 -2.79 26.15
N ILE A 283 9.63 -3.81 25.30
CA ILE A 283 9.04 -5.10 25.69
C ILE A 283 9.99 -5.88 26.60
N GLU A 284 11.30 -5.83 26.36
CA GLU A 284 12.31 -6.36 27.28
C GLU A 284 12.24 -5.70 28.66
N ARG A 285 11.99 -4.38 28.73
CA ARG A 285 11.79 -3.68 30.02
C ARG A 285 10.57 -4.20 30.76
N ALA A 286 9.41 -4.26 30.10
CA ALA A 286 8.19 -4.80 30.71
C ALA A 286 8.39 -6.26 31.15
N ASN A 287 8.96 -7.11 30.31
CA ASN A 287 9.18 -8.53 30.60
C ASN A 287 10.12 -8.80 31.80
N ARG A 288 10.92 -7.83 32.27
CA ARG A 288 11.72 -7.95 33.51
C ARG A 288 10.90 -7.89 34.79
N ILE A 289 9.72 -7.24 34.76
CA ILE A 289 8.82 -7.15 35.92
C ILE A 289 7.67 -8.17 35.87
N ALA A 290 7.71 -9.10 34.91
CA ALA A 290 6.74 -10.18 34.81
C ALA A 290 6.95 -11.26 35.89
N TYR A 291 5.84 -11.82 36.37
CA TYR A 291 5.78 -12.92 37.32
C TYR A 291 5.10 -14.15 36.71
N VAL A 292 5.58 -15.33 37.09
CA VAL A 292 5.05 -16.64 36.67
C VAL A 292 4.84 -17.54 37.89
N ALA A 293 3.78 -18.35 37.87
CA ALA A 293 3.53 -19.34 38.90
C ALA A 293 4.14 -20.70 38.54
N THR A 294 4.68 -21.38 39.55
CA THR A 294 5.30 -22.70 39.41
C THR A 294 4.32 -23.85 39.73
N ASP A 295 4.78 -25.10 39.58
CA ASP A 295 4.00 -26.29 39.93
C ASP A 295 3.82 -26.47 41.46
N ASP A 296 4.76 -25.99 42.28
CA ASP A 296 4.65 -25.95 43.75
C ASP A 296 3.76 -24.82 44.28
N GLY A 297 3.28 -23.93 43.40
CA GLY A 297 2.39 -22.82 43.75
C GLY A 297 3.11 -21.57 44.25
N SER A 298 4.44 -21.53 44.22
CA SER A 298 5.18 -20.28 44.40
C SER A 298 5.05 -19.37 43.17
N ILE A 299 5.09 -18.06 43.40
CA ILE A 299 5.07 -17.05 42.36
C ILE A 299 6.46 -16.43 42.32
N ILE A 300 7.16 -16.55 41.19
CA ILE A 300 8.52 -16.06 41.00
C ILE A 300 8.57 -15.04 39.86
N PRO A 301 9.48 -14.05 39.89
CA PRO A 301 9.73 -13.22 38.72
C PRO A 301 10.27 -14.10 37.58
N THR A 302 9.86 -13.84 36.34
CA THR A 302 10.22 -14.68 35.18
C THR A 302 11.73 -14.81 35.00
N SER A 303 12.50 -13.78 35.37
CA SER A 303 13.97 -13.76 35.39
C SER A 303 14.62 -14.87 36.25
N HIS A 304 13.89 -15.41 37.24
CA HIS A 304 14.35 -16.50 38.11
C HIS A 304 13.85 -17.88 37.68
N SER A 305 12.99 -17.97 36.66
CA SER A 305 12.42 -19.26 36.20
C SER A 305 13.38 -20.13 35.39
N GLY A 306 14.57 -19.62 35.05
CA GLY A 306 15.55 -20.32 34.20
C GLY A 306 15.18 -20.42 32.72
N SER A 307 14.04 -19.82 32.31
CA SER A 307 13.58 -19.76 30.93
C SER A 307 13.75 -18.35 30.37
N GLU A 308 14.33 -18.24 29.17
CA GLU A 308 14.40 -16.98 28.41
C GLU A 308 13.07 -16.63 27.70
N LYS A 309 12.06 -17.51 27.78
CA LYS A 309 10.75 -17.29 27.15
C LYS A 309 9.88 -16.32 27.95
N HIS A 310 9.13 -15.50 27.26
CA HIS A 310 8.14 -14.60 27.85
C HIS A 310 6.76 -14.78 27.20
N ALA A 311 5.70 -14.45 27.92
CA ALA A 311 4.32 -14.56 27.42
C ALA A 311 4.06 -13.75 26.14
N VAL A 312 4.77 -12.62 25.98
CA VAL A 312 4.72 -11.71 24.84
C VAL A 312 6.14 -11.47 24.34
N GLU A 313 6.41 -11.89 23.10
CA GLU A 313 7.73 -11.86 22.45
C GLU A 313 7.65 -11.18 21.07
N LEU A 314 8.78 -10.64 20.60
CA LEU A 314 8.93 -10.13 19.24
C LEU A 314 9.90 -11.00 18.43
N THR A 315 9.45 -11.54 17.30
CA THR A 315 10.25 -12.41 16.43
C THR A 315 10.99 -11.63 15.33
N ILE A 316 11.72 -10.58 15.74
CA ILE A 316 12.45 -9.66 14.83
C ILE A 316 13.65 -10.33 14.15
N SER A 317 14.30 -11.30 14.79
CA SER A 317 15.53 -11.95 14.28
C SER A 317 15.31 -12.82 13.04
N GLU A 318 16.32 -12.91 12.17
CA GLU A 318 16.26 -13.70 10.93
C GLU A 318 15.99 -15.19 11.18
N GLY A 319 15.30 -15.83 10.24
CA GLY A 319 14.90 -17.24 10.31
C GLY A 319 13.69 -17.51 9.43
N ASP A 320 13.61 -18.74 8.89
CA ASP A 320 12.72 -19.23 7.81
C ASP A 320 12.38 -18.20 6.71
N THR A 321 12.90 -18.44 5.50
CA THR A 321 12.58 -17.63 4.32
C THR A 321 11.08 -17.45 4.12
N LEU A 322 10.23 -18.40 4.54
CA LEU A 322 8.78 -18.31 4.47
C LEU A 322 8.20 -17.03 5.12
N THR A 323 8.65 -16.65 6.31
CA THR A 323 8.03 -15.57 7.12
C THR A 323 8.79 -14.23 7.06
N CYS A 324 9.74 -14.08 6.14
CA CYS A 324 10.60 -12.87 6.00
C CYS A 324 9.82 -11.54 6.04
N ASP A 325 8.70 -11.43 5.32
CA ASP A 325 7.89 -10.21 5.28
C ASP A 325 7.10 -9.94 6.57
N GLU A 326 6.79 -10.96 7.37
CA GLU A 326 6.16 -10.78 8.68
C GLU A 326 7.11 -10.11 9.68
N LYS A 327 8.42 -10.33 9.51
CA LYS A 327 9.47 -9.77 10.37
C LYS A 327 9.77 -8.30 10.07
N ARG A 328 9.37 -7.79 8.90
CA ARG A 328 9.58 -6.39 8.50
C ARG A 328 8.62 -5.47 9.27
N THR A 329 9.16 -4.47 9.96
CA THR A 329 8.41 -3.52 10.80
C THR A 329 7.73 -2.39 10.04
N ALA A 330 8.14 -2.10 8.80
CA ALA A 330 7.54 -1.02 8.01
C ALA A 330 6.04 -1.27 7.72
N ALA A 331 5.26 -0.19 7.69
CA ALA A 331 3.80 -0.22 7.66
C ALA A 331 3.21 -0.94 6.43
N VAL A 332 3.88 -0.85 5.28
CA VAL A 332 3.46 -1.53 4.04
C VAL A 332 3.36 -3.05 4.20
N TYR A 333 4.16 -3.68 5.06
CA TYR A 333 4.15 -5.14 5.29
C TYR A 333 3.02 -5.64 6.21
N HIS A 334 2.08 -4.78 6.62
CA HIS A 334 0.95 -5.20 7.45
C HIS A 334 0.11 -6.31 6.81
N TYR A 335 0.04 -6.38 5.48
CA TYR A 335 -0.62 -7.48 4.77
C TYR A 335 -0.10 -8.87 5.17
N ALA A 336 1.21 -9.01 5.46
CA ALA A 336 1.83 -10.28 5.82
C ALA A 336 1.53 -10.66 7.27
N LYS A 337 1.67 -9.70 8.19
CA LYS A 337 1.50 -9.84 9.65
C LYS A 337 0.05 -9.99 10.10
N PHE A 338 -0.92 -9.57 9.27
CA PHE A 338 -2.32 -9.47 9.64
C PHE A 338 -2.90 -10.75 10.25
N LEU A 339 -2.64 -11.90 9.63
CA LEU A 339 -3.24 -13.18 10.05
C LEU A 339 -2.59 -13.73 11.33
N SER A 340 -1.25 -13.69 11.43
CA SER A 340 -0.52 -14.08 12.64
C SER A 340 -0.84 -13.15 13.83
N TRP A 341 -0.96 -11.84 13.61
CA TRP A 341 -1.41 -10.88 14.62
C TRP A 341 -2.85 -11.13 15.10
N VAL A 342 -3.80 -11.40 14.19
CA VAL A 342 -5.18 -11.72 14.60
C VAL A 342 -5.22 -12.94 15.51
N MET A 343 -4.41 -13.95 15.21
CA MET A 343 -4.36 -15.17 16.01
C MET A 343 -3.72 -14.91 17.38
N ALA A 344 -2.58 -14.20 17.45
CA ALA A 344 -1.99 -13.74 18.70
C ALA A 344 -3.00 -12.98 19.59
N VAL A 345 -3.81 -12.10 19.00
CA VAL A 345 -4.86 -11.38 19.74
C VAL A 345 -6.00 -12.30 20.18
N GLU A 346 -6.43 -13.27 19.36
CA GLU A 346 -7.42 -14.26 19.78
C GLU A 346 -6.90 -15.17 20.91
N GLU A 347 -5.61 -15.49 20.94
CA GLU A 347 -4.99 -16.29 22.01
C GLU A 347 -5.03 -15.57 23.36
N VAL A 348 -4.72 -14.28 23.38
CA VAL A 348 -4.80 -13.44 24.58
C VAL A 348 -6.27 -13.19 24.96
N TRP A 349 -7.14 -12.99 23.97
CA TRP A 349 -8.59 -12.85 24.19
C TRP A 349 -9.20 -14.13 24.79
N GLU A 350 -8.77 -15.32 24.36
CA GLU A 350 -9.21 -16.61 24.93
C GLU A 350 -8.90 -16.68 26.42
N ALA A 351 -7.68 -16.30 26.83
CA ALA A 351 -7.28 -16.27 28.25
C ALA A 351 -8.09 -15.25 29.07
N PHE A 352 -8.24 -14.01 28.58
CA PHE A 352 -9.10 -13.01 29.25
C PHE A 352 -10.58 -13.41 29.28
N HIS A 353 -11.08 -14.17 28.30
CA HIS A 353 -12.46 -14.68 28.30
C HIS A 353 -12.65 -15.77 29.35
N GLY A 354 -11.73 -16.73 29.46
CA GLY A 354 -11.77 -17.74 30.54
C GLY A 354 -11.72 -17.09 31.92
N ALA A 355 -10.79 -16.15 32.12
CA ALA A 355 -10.67 -15.42 33.38
C ALA A 355 -11.93 -14.58 33.70
N SER A 356 -12.53 -13.93 32.70
CA SER A 356 -13.78 -13.18 32.84
C SER A 356 -14.98 -14.09 33.16
N ASP A 357 -15.09 -15.27 32.53
CA ASP A 357 -16.16 -16.25 32.78
C ASP A 357 -16.10 -16.79 34.23
N HIS A 358 -14.90 -17.14 34.71
CA HIS A 358 -14.69 -17.60 36.09
C HIS A 358 -14.95 -16.47 37.11
N TYR A 359 -14.48 -15.25 36.84
CA TYR A 359 -14.76 -14.07 37.65
C TYR A 359 -16.28 -13.80 37.79
N TYR A 360 -17.02 -13.80 36.67
CA TYR A 360 -18.48 -13.68 36.69
C TYR A 360 -19.17 -14.80 37.47
N SER A 361 -18.59 -16.00 37.45
CA SER A 361 -19.11 -17.19 38.14
C SER A 361 -18.72 -17.24 39.63
N HIS A 362 -17.99 -16.24 40.13
CA HIS A 362 -17.49 -16.17 41.52
C HIS A 362 -16.61 -17.38 41.88
N LEU A 363 -15.80 -17.84 40.92
CA LEU A 363 -14.86 -18.94 41.09
C LEU A 363 -13.44 -18.36 41.28
N PRO A 364 -12.72 -18.71 42.36
CA PRO A 364 -11.31 -18.35 42.53
C PRO A 364 -10.39 -19.26 41.72
N VAL A 365 -9.14 -18.85 41.53
CA VAL A 365 -8.11 -19.63 40.81
C VAL A 365 -7.78 -20.93 41.55
N ASP A 366 -7.49 -20.83 42.86
CA ASP A 366 -7.34 -21.99 43.72
C ASP A 366 -8.71 -22.42 44.27
N PRO A 367 -9.25 -23.60 43.91
CA PRO A 367 -10.54 -24.08 44.39
C PRO A 367 -10.57 -24.44 45.88
N THR A 368 -9.42 -24.42 46.59
CA THR A 368 -9.37 -24.57 48.06
C THR A 368 -9.66 -23.27 48.80
N ILE A 369 -9.61 -22.12 48.10
CA ILE A 369 -9.91 -20.80 48.65
C ILE A 369 -11.40 -20.51 48.48
N ASN A 370 -12.05 -19.98 49.52
CA ASN A 370 -13.42 -19.45 49.39
C ASN A 370 -13.39 -18.11 48.66
N TRP A 371 -14.30 -17.90 47.70
CA TRP A 371 -14.41 -16.64 46.97
C TRP A 371 -14.64 -15.45 47.90
N GLU A 372 -13.67 -14.55 47.94
CA GLU A 372 -13.81 -13.27 48.63
C GLU A 372 -14.74 -12.35 47.81
N THR A 373 -15.86 -11.96 48.40
CA THR A 373 -16.94 -11.22 47.72
C THR A 373 -16.61 -9.75 47.53
N VAL A 374 -16.81 -9.25 46.31
CA VAL A 374 -16.71 -7.81 45.98
C VAL A 374 -17.88 -7.42 45.08
N ASP A 375 -18.25 -6.14 45.06
CA ASP A 375 -19.19 -5.60 44.09
C ASP A 375 -18.76 -5.93 42.65
N ARG A 376 -19.74 -6.26 41.81
CA ARG A 376 -19.56 -6.69 40.39
C ARG A 376 -18.73 -5.75 39.50
N ASN A 377 -18.51 -4.50 39.92
CA ASN A 377 -17.79 -3.47 39.16
C ASN A 377 -16.37 -3.19 39.66
N GLN A 378 -15.92 -3.87 40.73
CA GLN A 378 -14.59 -3.67 41.31
C GLN A 378 -13.58 -4.71 40.78
N ARG A 379 -12.28 -4.54 41.08
CA ARG A 379 -11.25 -5.52 40.71
C ARG A 379 -11.45 -6.80 41.54
N PRO A 380 -11.12 -8.00 41.00
CA PRO A 380 -11.08 -9.22 41.81
C PRO A 380 -10.04 -9.07 42.93
N PRO A 381 -10.32 -9.55 44.15
CA PRO A 381 -9.33 -9.60 45.23
C PRO A 381 -8.08 -10.34 44.80
N GLU A 382 -6.92 -9.86 45.25
CA GLU A 382 -5.61 -10.49 45.02
C GLU A 382 -5.63 -11.98 45.39
N ARG A 383 -6.29 -12.32 46.50
CA ARG A 383 -6.45 -13.68 47.00
C ARG A 383 -7.22 -14.61 46.06
N ASN A 384 -8.18 -14.10 45.31
CA ASN A 384 -8.94 -14.90 44.32
C ASN A 384 -8.14 -15.14 43.02
N ARG A 385 -7.00 -14.43 42.84
CA ARG A 385 -6.17 -14.40 41.62
C ARG A 385 -4.86 -15.20 41.74
N VAL A 386 -4.68 -15.96 42.82
CA VAL A 386 -3.47 -16.75 43.11
C VAL A 386 -3.75 -18.25 42.98
N GLY A 387 -2.79 -18.99 42.43
CA GLY A 387 -2.78 -20.45 42.35
C GLY A 387 -1.52 -20.96 41.65
N ASN A 388 -1.37 -22.28 41.59
CA ASN A 388 -0.27 -22.94 40.86
C ASN A 388 -0.46 -22.88 39.34
N ARG A 389 0.59 -23.25 38.61
CA ARG A 389 0.63 -23.33 37.14
C ARG A 389 -0.65 -23.90 36.52
N ARG A 390 -1.09 -25.08 36.97
CA ARG A 390 -2.25 -25.79 36.40
C ARG A 390 -3.58 -25.11 36.72
N GLN A 391 -3.73 -24.58 37.92
CA GLN A 391 -4.92 -23.82 38.33
C GLN A 391 -5.08 -22.56 37.45
N LEU A 392 -4.00 -21.84 37.17
CA LEU A 392 -4.02 -20.66 36.29
C LEU A 392 -4.30 -21.03 34.82
N GLU A 393 -3.69 -22.09 34.31
CA GLU A 393 -3.98 -22.61 32.96
C GLU A 393 -5.46 -23.01 32.80
N GLU A 394 -6.08 -23.62 33.81
CA GLU A 394 -7.50 -23.97 33.80
C GLU A 394 -8.41 -22.74 33.95
N TYR A 395 -8.04 -21.77 34.80
CA TYR A 395 -8.77 -20.51 34.97
C TYR A 395 -8.88 -19.69 33.66
N CYS A 396 -7.86 -19.79 32.81
CA CYS A 396 -7.84 -19.17 31.49
C CYS A 396 -8.66 -19.92 30.43
N ARG A 397 -9.24 -21.09 30.74
CA ARG A 397 -10.12 -21.81 29.81
C ARG A 397 -11.57 -21.31 29.96
N PRO A 398 -12.34 -21.22 28.86
CA PRO A 398 -13.75 -20.86 28.94
C PRO A 398 -14.55 -22.00 29.57
N LEU A 399 -15.37 -21.68 30.57
CA LEU A 399 -16.25 -22.62 31.28
C LEU A 399 -17.22 -23.40 30.37
N ARG A 400 -17.47 -22.89 29.15
CA ARG A 400 -18.25 -23.56 28.12
C ARG A 400 -17.36 -23.80 26.90
N ALA A 401 -17.13 -25.07 26.58
CA ALA A 401 -16.38 -25.47 25.39
C ALA A 401 -17.01 -24.88 24.12
N ARG A 402 -16.24 -24.08 23.38
CA ARG A 402 -16.67 -23.52 22.09
C ARG A 402 -16.55 -24.59 21.00
N THR A 403 -17.66 -24.94 20.37
CA THR A 403 -17.75 -26.09 19.44
C THR A 403 -17.08 -25.91 18.08
N THR A 404 -16.57 -24.73 17.73
CA THR A 404 -15.73 -24.53 16.53
C THR A 404 -14.69 -23.40 16.74
N ARG A 405 -13.42 -23.68 16.44
CA ARG A 405 -12.33 -22.69 16.33
C ARG A 405 -12.02 -22.50 14.84
N SER A 406 -12.19 -21.30 14.31
CA SER A 406 -11.75 -20.96 12.94
C SER A 406 -10.23 -20.83 12.92
N CYS A 407 -9.54 -21.55 12.04
CA CYS A 407 -8.09 -21.43 11.82
C CYS A 407 -7.65 -20.07 11.25
N TRP A 408 -8.60 -19.22 10.87
CA TRP A 408 -8.38 -17.85 10.39
C TRP A 408 -8.77 -16.79 11.43
N GLY A 409 -9.36 -17.17 12.57
CA GLY A 409 -9.96 -16.23 13.52
C GLY A 409 -11.27 -15.58 13.02
N PRO A 410 -11.93 -14.73 13.83
CA PRO A 410 -13.25 -14.19 13.53
C PRO A 410 -13.19 -12.94 12.64
N ASN A 411 -14.15 -12.85 11.71
CA ASN A 411 -14.36 -11.69 10.81
C ASN A 411 -13.12 -11.30 9.97
N VAL A 412 -12.19 -12.22 9.71
CA VAL A 412 -10.98 -11.97 8.92
C VAL A 412 -11.32 -11.71 7.46
N ILE A 413 -12.10 -12.60 6.81
CA ILE A 413 -12.49 -12.45 5.40
C ILE A 413 -13.23 -11.12 5.17
N SER A 414 -14.16 -10.75 6.06
CA SER A 414 -14.87 -9.47 5.97
C SER A 414 -13.92 -8.26 6.02
N ARG A 415 -12.92 -8.27 6.92
CA ARG A 415 -11.91 -7.21 6.97
C ARG A 415 -11.07 -7.14 5.71
N MET A 416 -10.64 -8.29 5.19
CA MET A 416 -9.87 -8.35 3.93
C MET A 416 -10.70 -7.79 2.77
N VAL A 417 -11.94 -8.21 2.59
CA VAL A 417 -12.81 -7.73 1.49
C VAL A 417 -13.03 -6.21 1.56
N ILE A 418 -13.29 -5.65 2.75
CA ILE A 418 -13.47 -4.20 2.93
C ILE A 418 -12.16 -3.44 2.64
N ALA A 419 -11.02 -3.94 3.14
CA ALA A 419 -9.71 -3.34 2.85
C ALA A 419 -9.37 -3.38 1.37
N SER A 420 -9.63 -4.49 0.67
CA SER A 420 -9.44 -4.63 -0.78
C SER A 420 -10.30 -3.65 -1.56
N PHE A 421 -11.58 -3.51 -1.20
CA PHE A 421 -12.47 -2.57 -1.86
C PHE A 421 -11.97 -1.12 -1.72
N LEU A 422 -11.62 -0.69 -0.50
CA LEU A 422 -11.11 0.66 -0.25
C LEU A 422 -9.77 0.92 -0.96
N ALA A 423 -8.87 -0.06 -0.99
CA ALA A 423 -7.60 0.02 -1.69
C ALA A 423 -7.78 0.19 -3.21
N MET A 424 -8.70 -0.58 -3.79
CA MET A 424 -9.01 -0.50 -5.21
C MET A 424 -9.72 0.81 -5.58
N VAL A 425 -10.65 1.29 -4.74
CA VAL A 425 -11.30 2.60 -4.92
C VAL A 425 -10.27 3.74 -4.88
N LEU A 426 -9.33 3.73 -3.93
CA LEU A 426 -8.30 4.76 -3.86
C LEU A 426 -7.38 4.73 -5.10
N GLN A 427 -6.80 3.56 -5.42
CA GLN A 427 -5.88 3.42 -6.54
C GLN A 427 -6.54 3.73 -7.88
N TRP A 428 -7.67 3.09 -8.19
CA TRP A 428 -8.33 3.27 -9.48
C TRP A 428 -9.09 4.60 -9.56
N GLY A 429 -9.39 5.27 -8.45
CA GLY A 429 -9.86 6.65 -8.46
C GLY A 429 -8.76 7.64 -8.88
N THR A 430 -7.57 7.56 -8.29
CA THR A 430 -6.46 8.47 -8.64
C THR A 430 -5.84 8.13 -10.00
N ALA A 431 -5.60 6.85 -10.29
CA ALA A 431 -5.14 6.41 -11.61
C ALA A 431 -6.19 6.60 -12.69
N GLY A 432 -7.46 6.30 -12.40
CA GLY A 432 -8.59 6.55 -13.31
C GLY A 432 -8.76 8.02 -13.64
N SER A 433 -8.59 8.92 -12.66
CA SER A 433 -8.52 10.36 -12.92
C SER A 433 -7.41 10.71 -13.91
N ALA A 434 -6.18 10.24 -13.68
CA ALA A 434 -5.06 10.51 -14.56
C ALA A 434 -5.28 9.97 -15.99
N ILE A 435 -5.90 8.79 -16.10
CA ILE A 435 -6.29 8.18 -17.39
C ILE A 435 -7.37 9.03 -18.08
N ILE A 436 -8.43 9.43 -17.38
CA ILE A 436 -9.54 10.24 -17.92
C ILE A 436 -9.03 11.58 -18.46
N VAL A 437 -8.19 12.29 -17.69
CA VAL A 437 -7.63 13.60 -18.11
C VAL A 437 -6.88 13.48 -19.43
N ILE A 438 -6.06 12.43 -19.60
CA ILE A 438 -5.29 12.21 -20.84
C ILE A 438 -6.15 11.65 -21.97
N TRP A 439 -7.10 10.75 -21.69
CA TRP A 439 -7.96 10.11 -22.70
C TRP A 439 -8.83 11.12 -23.47
N PHE A 440 -9.30 12.17 -22.77
CA PHE A 440 -10.09 13.25 -23.35
C PHE A 440 -9.25 14.47 -23.76
N THR A 441 -7.92 14.38 -23.70
CA THR A 441 -7.05 15.34 -24.37
C THR A 441 -7.03 15.01 -25.88
N PRO A 442 -7.30 15.94 -26.79
CA PRO A 442 -7.28 15.64 -28.23
C PRO A 442 -5.89 15.13 -28.67
N THR A 443 -5.77 14.00 -29.36
CA THR A 443 -6.82 13.17 -29.97
C THR A 443 -7.51 12.23 -28.98
N ILE A 444 -8.82 12.05 -29.09
CA ILE A 444 -9.58 11.24 -28.10
C ILE A 444 -9.26 9.76 -28.27
N GLY A 445 -8.91 9.08 -27.17
CA GLY A 445 -8.65 7.64 -27.16
C GLY A 445 -7.48 7.22 -26.28
N LEU A 446 -7.00 5.99 -26.51
CA LEU A 446 -5.88 5.41 -25.75
C LEU A 446 -4.55 5.81 -26.41
N SER A 447 -3.94 6.84 -25.86
CA SER A 447 -2.57 7.28 -26.20
C SER A 447 -1.50 6.46 -25.46
N CYS A 448 -0.24 6.57 -25.90
CA CYS A 448 0.94 6.08 -25.17
C CYS A 448 0.97 6.54 -23.71
N ARG A 449 0.55 7.79 -23.47
CA ARG A 449 0.60 8.46 -22.16
C ARG A 449 -0.41 7.81 -21.20
N SER A 450 -1.67 7.64 -21.63
CA SER A 450 -2.72 6.95 -20.86
C SER A 450 -2.46 5.46 -20.70
N ALA A 451 -1.88 4.80 -21.72
CA ALA A 451 -1.52 3.38 -21.64
C ALA A 451 -0.48 3.11 -20.54
N SER A 452 0.50 4.02 -20.36
CA SER A 452 1.48 3.91 -19.27
C SER A 452 0.84 3.91 -17.87
N PHE A 453 -0.17 4.75 -17.63
CA PHE A 453 -0.91 4.77 -16.37
C PHE A 453 -1.81 3.54 -16.18
N ILE A 454 -2.41 3.00 -17.26
CA ILE A 454 -3.14 1.72 -17.20
C ILE A 454 -2.19 0.58 -16.81
N VAL A 455 -1.02 0.49 -17.46
CA VAL A 455 0.02 -0.52 -17.11
C VAL A 455 0.40 -0.39 -15.64
N TYR A 456 0.64 0.83 -15.15
CA TYR A 456 0.96 1.07 -13.73
C TYR A 456 -0.12 0.58 -12.77
N ALA A 457 -1.39 0.90 -13.04
CA ALA A 457 -2.53 0.51 -12.21
C ALA A 457 -2.79 -1.01 -12.25
N VAL A 458 -2.66 -1.64 -13.42
CA VAL A 458 -2.80 -3.09 -13.59
C VAL A 458 -1.68 -3.83 -12.87
N LEU A 459 -0.42 -3.45 -13.09
CA LEU A 459 0.73 -4.07 -12.41
C LEU A 459 0.65 -3.89 -10.89
N SER A 460 0.25 -2.72 -10.40
CA SER A 460 0.02 -2.48 -8.97
C SER A 460 -1.05 -3.41 -8.39
N THR A 461 -2.15 -3.63 -9.14
CA THR A 461 -3.22 -4.57 -8.74
C THR A 461 -2.70 -6.01 -8.69
N ILE A 462 -1.88 -6.41 -9.68
CA ILE A 462 -1.25 -7.74 -9.72
C ILE A 462 -0.32 -7.94 -8.53
N VAL A 463 0.53 -6.96 -8.19
CA VAL A 463 1.40 -7.00 -7.00
C VAL A 463 0.59 -7.23 -5.73
N TRP A 464 -0.50 -6.48 -5.54
CA TRP A 464 -1.40 -6.64 -4.41
C TRP A 464 -1.98 -8.06 -4.33
N ILE A 465 -2.49 -8.61 -5.44
CA ILE A 465 -3.00 -9.99 -5.51
C ILE A 465 -1.92 -11.00 -5.10
N LEU A 466 -0.73 -10.94 -5.74
CA LEU A 466 0.36 -11.88 -5.51
C LEU A 466 0.79 -11.91 -4.03
N LEU A 467 0.91 -10.73 -3.40
CA LEU A 467 1.41 -10.60 -2.04
C LEU A 467 0.37 -10.96 -0.97
N VAL A 468 -0.91 -10.61 -1.19
CA VAL A 468 -1.98 -11.09 -0.31
C VAL A 468 -2.16 -12.60 -0.44
N SER A 469 -2.13 -13.17 -1.65
CA SER A 469 -2.15 -14.62 -1.86
C SER A 469 -0.94 -15.31 -1.22
N SER A 470 0.25 -14.72 -1.28
CA SER A 470 1.43 -15.22 -0.56
C SER A 470 1.20 -15.27 0.95
N SER A 471 0.67 -14.20 1.57
CA SER A 471 0.40 -14.17 3.02
C SER A 471 -0.61 -15.24 3.45
N ILE A 472 -1.69 -15.42 2.67
CA ILE A 472 -2.70 -16.47 2.92
C ILE A 472 -2.06 -17.87 2.90
N LEU A 473 -1.19 -18.14 1.91
CA LEU A 473 -0.48 -19.42 1.78
C LEU A 473 0.59 -19.61 2.87
N THR A 474 1.29 -18.56 3.28
CA THR A 474 2.21 -18.59 4.42
C THR A 474 1.47 -18.94 5.71
N HIS A 475 0.34 -18.27 5.99
CA HIS A 475 -0.50 -18.55 7.16
C HIS A 475 -1.03 -19.99 7.14
N TYR A 476 -1.51 -20.47 5.99
CA TYR A 476 -1.93 -21.86 5.83
C TYR A 476 -0.80 -22.85 6.15
N ALA A 477 0.41 -22.58 5.66
CA ALA A 477 1.59 -23.43 5.86
C ALA A 477 2.20 -23.36 7.28
N THR A 478 1.87 -22.34 8.07
CA THR A 478 2.31 -22.22 9.48
C THR A 478 1.23 -22.64 10.49
N MET A 479 -0.05 -22.63 10.11
CA MET A 479 -1.17 -22.99 10.98
C MET A 479 -1.36 -24.48 11.23
N GLN A 480 -0.95 -25.36 10.31
CA GLN A 480 -1.12 -26.79 10.52
C GLN A 480 -0.14 -27.27 11.59
N PRO A 481 -0.62 -27.80 12.73
CA PRO A 481 0.26 -28.18 13.81
C PRO A 481 1.12 -29.36 13.38
N LEU A 482 2.39 -29.31 13.78
CA LEU A 482 3.18 -30.51 14.06
C LEU A 482 2.54 -31.23 15.25
N ASP A 483 1.41 -31.90 15.03
CA ASP A 483 0.73 -32.70 16.05
C ASP A 483 1.54 -33.97 16.32
N PHE A 484 2.55 -33.81 17.17
CA PHE A 484 3.47 -34.85 17.60
C PHE A 484 2.77 -36.05 18.30
N ARG A 485 1.45 -35.98 18.54
CA ARG A 485 0.64 -37.05 19.16
C ARG A 485 -0.05 -37.99 18.18
N HIS A 486 -0.18 -37.68 16.89
CA HIS A 486 -0.84 -38.55 15.90
C HIS A 486 0.13 -39.07 14.83
N TRP A 487 1.00 -39.99 15.22
CA TRP A 487 2.08 -40.56 14.39
C TRP A 487 1.66 -41.41 13.17
N HIS A 488 0.36 -41.51 12.82
CA HIS A 488 -0.16 -42.49 11.86
C HIS A 488 -1.21 -41.97 10.84
N GLN A 489 -1.12 -40.72 10.38
CA GLN A 489 -1.84 -40.30 9.15
C GLN A 489 -0.94 -39.51 8.18
N PRO A 490 -0.70 -40.01 6.94
CA PRO A 490 0.04 -39.29 5.91
C PRO A 490 -0.86 -38.26 5.21
N PHE A 491 -1.37 -37.27 5.95
CA PHE A 491 -2.19 -36.21 5.37
C PHE A 491 -1.34 -35.19 4.59
N ASN A 492 -1.11 -35.55 3.32
CA ASN A 492 -0.75 -34.67 2.22
C ASN A 492 0.38 -33.65 2.47
N ASP A 493 1.53 -34.15 2.95
CA ASP A 493 2.79 -33.40 3.12
C ASP A 493 3.19 -32.58 1.86
N TRP A 494 2.76 -33.03 0.68
CA TRP A 494 2.89 -32.32 -0.59
C TRP A 494 2.14 -30.97 -0.62
N SER A 495 0.94 -30.85 -0.06
CA SER A 495 0.16 -29.60 -0.13
C SER A 495 0.79 -28.49 0.72
N ILE A 496 1.40 -28.84 1.86
CA ILE A 496 2.14 -27.90 2.71
C ILE A 496 3.41 -27.44 1.98
N ARG A 497 4.19 -28.39 1.44
CA ARG A 497 5.40 -28.08 0.65
C ARG A 497 5.09 -27.21 -0.56
N ALA A 498 4.00 -27.50 -1.28
CA ALA A 498 3.51 -26.70 -2.38
C ALA A 498 3.10 -25.29 -1.93
N ALA A 499 2.31 -25.14 -0.86
CA ALA A 499 1.95 -23.83 -0.32
C ALA A 499 3.18 -23.00 0.12
N ARG A 500 4.18 -23.62 0.73
CA ARG A 500 5.47 -22.98 1.09
C ARG A 500 6.25 -22.51 -0.14
N LEU A 501 6.41 -23.36 -1.16
CA LEU A 501 7.12 -23.00 -2.38
C LEU A 501 6.36 -21.91 -3.18
N THR A 502 5.05 -22.05 -3.31
CA THR A 502 4.19 -21.09 -4.02
C THR A 502 4.14 -19.74 -3.31
N SER A 503 4.01 -19.67 -1.99
CA SER A 503 4.07 -18.38 -1.26
C SER A 503 5.41 -17.66 -1.47
N ILE A 504 6.54 -18.36 -1.33
CA ILE A 504 7.87 -17.79 -1.59
C ILE A 504 7.97 -17.27 -3.03
N PHE A 505 7.53 -18.05 -4.02
CA PHE A 505 7.55 -17.68 -5.44
C PHE A 505 6.67 -16.46 -5.75
N LEU A 506 5.42 -16.45 -5.29
CA LEU A 506 4.47 -15.33 -5.46
C LEU A 506 5.01 -14.05 -4.84
N ARG A 507 5.65 -14.13 -3.66
CA ARG A 507 6.29 -12.97 -3.02
C ARG A 507 7.48 -12.44 -3.81
N CYS A 508 8.40 -13.31 -4.23
CA CYS A 508 9.57 -12.89 -5.00
C CYS A 508 9.16 -12.21 -6.31
N ILE A 509 8.17 -12.76 -7.02
CA ILE A 509 7.61 -12.13 -8.22
C ILE A 509 6.86 -10.84 -7.89
N GLY A 510 6.04 -10.81 -6.83
CA GLY A 510 5.32 -9.63 -6.39
C GLY A 510 6.24 -8.44 -6.10
N LYS A 511 7.35 -8.66 -5.37
CA LYS A 511 8.35 -7.62 -5.10
C LYS A 511 9.14 -7.21 -6.35
N LEU A 512 9.47 -8.16 -7.23
CA LEU A 512 10.13 -7.85 -8.50
C LEU A 512 9.23 -6.96 -9.38
N ILE A 513 7.96 -7.34 -9.57
CA ILE A 513 6.99 -6.53 -10.32
C ILE A 513 6.79 -5.18 -9.64
N ALA A 514 6.70 -5.10 -8.31
CA ALA A 514 6.58 -3.82 -7.60
C ALA A 514 7.78 -2.90 -7.89
N THR A 515 9.00 -3.43 -7.82
CA THR A 515 10.23 -2.69 -8.11
C THR A 515 10.24 -2.19 -9.56
N LEU A 516 9.90 -3.04 -10.52
CA LEU A 516 9.80 -2.67 -11.93
C LEU A 516 8.69 -1.63 -12.17
N ASN A 517 7.56 -1.75 -11.49
CA ASN A 517 6.43 -0.83 -11.61
C ASN A 517 6.73 0.55 -10.98
N ALA A 518 7.49 0.59 -9.87
CA ALA A 518 7.97 1.82 -9.26
C ALA A 518 8.96 2.56 -10.18
N ILE A 519 9.88 1.82 -10.83
CA ILE A 519 10.78 2.38 -11.85
C ILE A 519 9.97 2.86 -13.06
N TRP A 520 9.03 2.04 -13.55
CA TRP A 520 8.17 2.35 -14.70
C TRP A 520 7.41 3.66 -14.50
N ILE A 521 6.79 3.88 -13.34
CA ILE A 521 6.02 5.11 -13.14
C ILE A 521 6.89 6.35 -13.00
N LEU A 522 8.03 6.26 -12.31
CA LEU A 522 8.98 7.37 -12.20
C LEU A 522 9.53 7.76 -13.58
N VAL A 523 10.00 6.77 -14.36
CA VAL A 523 10.48 6.99 -15.74
C VAL A 523 9.37 7.54 -16.62
N SER A 524 8.17 6.94 -16.57
CA SER A 524 7.01 7.40 -17.37
C SER A 524 6.61 8.83 -17.03
N CYS A 525 6.64 9.24 -15.76
CA CYS A 525 6.42 10.64 -15.39
C CYS A 525 7.49 11.56 -15.99
N MET A 526 8.79 11.22 -15.93
CA MET A 526 9.83 12.04 -16.57
C MET A 526 9.64 12.13 -18.09
N LEU A 527 9.32 11.01 -18.75
CA LEU A 527 9.10 10.96 -20.19
C LEU A 527 7.84 11.75 -20.60
N GLN A 528 6.77 11.75 -19.80
CA GLN A 528 5.55 12.53 -20.05
C GLN A 528 5.72 14.03 -19.87
N LEU A 529 6.49 14.45 -18.86
CA LEU A 529 6.80 15.86 -18.60
C LEU A 529 7.88 16.40 -19.56
N SER A 530 8.55 15.51 -20.30
CA SER A 530 9.40 15.82 -21.45
C SER A 530 8.62 15.69 -22.76
N ASN A 531 9.21 16.19 -23.85
CA ASN A 531 8.63 16.08 -25.20
C ASN A 531 8.83 14.68 -25.83
N PHE A 532 9.20 13.66 -25.06
CA PHE A 532 9.48 12.30 -25.55
C PHE A 532 8.24 11.62 -26.17
N TYR A 533 7.06 11.80 -25.56
CA TYR A 533 5.81 11.29 -26.13
C TYR A 533 5.19 12.22 -27.18
N ASP A 534 5.82 13.34 -27.52
CA ASP A 534 5.38 14.21 -28.62
C ASP A 534 5.90 13.67 -29.95
N THR A 535 5.34 12.54 -30.36
CA THR A 535 5.56 11.89 -31.66
C THR A 535 4.22 11.82 -32.41
N CYS A 536 4.27 11.75 -33.74
CA CYS A 536 3.08 11.47 -34.55
C CYS A 536 2.38 10.17 -34.12
N TYR A 537 3.11 9.15 -33.65
CA TYR A 537 2.54 7.88 -33.21
C TYR A 537 1.69 8.04 -31.94
N CYS A 538 2.25 8.70 -30.92
CA CYS A 538 1.59 8.86 -29.64
C CYS A 538 0.50 9.94 -29.66
N ASN A 539 0.68 11.01 -30.45
CA ASN A 539 -0.32 12.07 -30.59
C ASN A 539 -1.48 11.68 -31.53
N SER A 540 -1.29 10.72 -32.46
CA SER A 540 -2.37 10.22 -33.32
C SER A 540 -3.20 9.07 -32.72
N ASN A 541 -2.90 8.63 -31.48
CA ASN A 541 -3.49 7.44 -30.87
C ASN A 541 -3.45 6.18 -31.76
N VAL A 542 -2.34 5.96 -32.48
CA VAL A 542 -2.17 4.81 -33.39
C VAL A 542 -2.47 3.48 -32.68
N PHE A 543 -2.10 3.38 -31.41
CA PHE A 543 -2.35 2.21 -30.56
C PHE A 543 -3.83 1.78 -30.49
N SER A 544 -4.78 2.72 -30.46
CA SER A 544 -6.22 2.41 -30.45
C SER A 544 -6.93 2.64 -31.79
N LEU A 545 -6.53 3.65 -32.56
CA LEU A 545 -7.23 4.04 -33.79
C LEU A 545 -6.68 3.34 -35.04
N GLN A 546 -5.47 2.78 -34.99
CA GLN A 546 -4.82 2.05 -36.08
C GLN A 546 -4.89 2.84 -37.41
N GLY A 547 -5.46 2.27 -38.47
CA GLY A 547 -5.62 2.94 -39.78
C GLY A 547 -6.57 4.14 -39.78
N ARG A 548 -7.26 4.45 -38.67
CA ARG A 548 -8.06 5.67 -38.47
C ARG A 548 -7.33 6.74 -37.64
N ALA A 549 -6.05 6.54 -37.33
CA ALA A 549 -5.26 7.47 -36.54
C ALA A 549 -5.10 8.85 -37.22
N TYR A 550 -5.35 9.90 -36.45
CA TYR A 550 -5.23 11.30 -36.86
C TYR A 550 -4.60 12.10 -35.72
N THR A 551 -3.81 13.14 -36.02
CA THR A 551 -3.29 14.12 -35.04
C THR A 551 -4.09 15.41 -35.16
N VAL A 552 -4.60 15.94 -34.04
CA VAL A 552 -5.22 17.28 -33.98
C VAL A 552 -4.13 18.35 -34.04
N ILE A 553 -4.29 19.32 -34.94
CA ILE A 553 -3.35 20.42 -35.17
C ILE A 553 -3.92 21.78 -34.71
N GLN A 554 -5.23 21.89 -34.58
CA GLN A 554 -5.92 23.06 -34.04
C GLN A 554 -7.11 22.64 -33.18
N LEU A 555 -7.15 23.12 -31.93
CA LEU A 555 -8.27 22.93 -31.02
C LEU A 555 -9.46 23.83 -31.42
N VAL A 556 -10.67 23.27 -31.38
CA VAL A 556 -11.93 24.01 -31.59
C VAL A 556 -12.62 24.20 -30.23
N VAL A 557 -13.49 25.21 -30.12
CA VAL A 557 -14.20 25.57 -28.88
C VAL A 557 -14.97 24.39 -28.25
N GLY A 558 -15.49 23.48 -29.07
CA GLY A 558 -16.18 22.26 -28.60
C GLY A 558 -15.23 21.27 -27.90
N ASP A 559 -14.04 21.04 -28.45
CA ASP A 559 -13.03 20.16 -27.84
C ASP A 559 -12.57 20.71 -26.49
N LEU A 560 -12.44 22.04 -26.41
CA LEU A 560 -12.02 22.73 -25.21
C LEU A 560 -13.00 22.53 -24.06
N ALA A 561 -14.31 22.67 -24.31
CA ALA A 561 -15.33 22.42 -23.30
C ALA A 561 -15.31 20.96 -22.79
N GLY A 562 -15.13 19.99 -23.71
CA GLY A 562 -14.99 18.58 -23.36
C GLY A 562 -13.75 18.28 -22.52
N MET A 563 -12.60 18.82 -22.92
CA MET A 563 -11.33 18.70 -22.20
C MET A 563 -11.42 19.34 -20.80
N MET A 564 -12.02 20.52 -20.67
CA MET A 564 -12.24 21.17 -19.37
C MET A 564 -13.14 20.32 -18.46
N GLY A 565 -14.22 19.76 -18.99
CA GLY A 565 -15.10 18.85 -18.25
C GLY A 565 -14.37 17.61 -17.73
N ALA A 566 -13.56 16.97 -18.57
CA ALA A 566 -12.73 15.84 -18.16
C ALA A 566 -11.65 16.21 -17.14
N ARG A 567 -11.02 17.39 -17.28
CA ARG A 567 -10.03 17.92 -16.32
C ARG A 567 -10.65 18.19 -14.95
N ILE A 568 -11.80 18.83 -14.89
CA ILE A 568 -12.54 19.08 -13.64
C ILE A 568 -13.00 17.75 -13.02
N GLY A 569 -13.60 16.87 -13.83
CA GLY A 569 -14.06 15.55 -13.41
C GLY A 569 -12.94 14.69 -12.82
N GLY A 570 -11.74 14.72 -13.41
CA GLY A 570 -10.54 14.07 -12.88
C GLY A 570 -10.16 14.59 -11.48
N VAL A 571 -9.98 15.91 -11.33
CA VAL A 571 -9.65 16.52 -10.02
C VAL A 571 -10.69 16.16 -8.96
N CYS A 572 -11.99 16.26 -9.29
CA CYS A 572 -13.06 15.88 -8.39
C CYS A 572 -13.04 14.39 -8.02
N LEU A 573 -12.75 13.50 -8.96
CA LEU A 573 -12.63 12.06 -8.71
C LEU A 573 -11.45 11.75 -7.78
N ALA A 574 -10.26 12.24 -8.11
CA ALA A 574 -9.04 11.96 -7.34
C ALA A 574 -9.10 12.57 -5.92
N ALA A 575 -9.53 13.82 -5.79
CA ALA A 575 -9.75 14.45 -4.49
C ALA A 575 -10.86 13.75 -3.69
N GLY A 576 -11.95 13.35 -4.36
CA GLY A 576 -13.08 12.65 -3.75
C GLY A 576 -12.67 11.32 -3.12
N VAL A 577 -11.93 10.46 -3.84
CA VAL A 577 -11.48 9.17 -3.28
C VAL A 577 -10.46 9.35 -2.16
N VAL A 578 -9.61 10.38 -2.23
CA VAL A 578 -8.69 10.74 -1.13
C VAL A 578 -9.48 11.15 0.12
N VAL A 579 -10.46 12.05 0.01
CA VAL A 579 -11.28 12.50 1.14
C VAL A 579 -12.07 11.34 1.75
N ILE A 580 -12.65 10.45 0.91
CA ILE A 580 -13.36 9.25 1.37
C ILE A 580 -12.41 8.33 2.15
N PHE A 581 -11.19 8.09 1.64
CA PHE A 581 -10.24 7.21 2.30
C PHE A 581 -9.69 7.80 3.61
N VAL A 582 -9.34 9.10 3.64
CA VAL A 582 -8.95 9.79 4.89
C VAL A 582 -10.10 9.77 5.90
N GLY A 583 -11.33 10.08 5.47
CA GLY A 583 -12.51 10.03 6.33
C GLY A 583 -12.76 8.64 6.91
N PHE A 584 -12.57 7.59 6.11
CA PHE A 584 -12.62 6.20 6.58
C PHE A 584 -11.58 5.92 7.67
N VAL A 585 -10.33 6.36 7.49
CA VAL A 585 -9.25 6.21 8.49
C VAL A 585 -9.58 6.98 9.78
N VAL A 586 -10.01 8.24 9.67
CA VAL A 586 -10.41 9.08 10.82
C VAL A 586 -11.54 8.41 11.62
N LEU A 587 -12.55 7.84 10.96
CA LEU A 587 -13.68 7.13 11.60
C LEU A 587 -13.31 5.78 12.26
N HIS A 588 -12.07 5.31 12.05
CA HIS A 588 -11.55 4.06 12.63
C HIS A 588 -10.33 4.29 13.55
N GLN A 589 -9.94 5.55 13.77
CA GLN A 589 -9.04 5.95 14.85
C GLN A 589 -9.76 5.87 16.21
#